data_AF-A0A378FXM0-F1
#
_entry.id   AF-A0A378FXM0-F1
#
_cell.length_a   1.000
_cell.length_b   1.000
_cell.length_c   1.000
_cell.angle_alpha   90.00
_cell.angle_beta   90.00
_cell.angle_gamma   90.00
#
_symmetry.space_group_name_H-M   'P 1'
#
loop_
_entity.id
_entity.type
_entity.pdbx_description
1 polymer ?
#
loop_
_entity_poly.entity_id
_entity_poly.type
_entity_poly.pdbx_seq_one_letter_code
_entity_poly.pdbx_strand_id
1 'polypeptide(L)' 'MSKLSLKALALAPMAGFRKKEVTVPEWDNAKVIIREPSAEAWIRWQGIASRNHPNYRKGRSPRRHQN' A
#
# COMPACT_ATOMS: atom_id res chain seq x y z
N MET A 1 -25.30 20.28 8.79
CA MET A 1 -24.36 19.28 8.22
C MET A 1 -24.58 17.96 8.94
N SER A 2 -25.34 17.03 8.35
CA SER A 2 -25.55 15.69 8.92
C SER A 2 -24.20 14.97 8.98
N LYS A 3 -23.78 14.56 10.18
CA LYS A 3 -22.54 13.80 10.39
C LYS A 3 -22.65 12.49 9.63
N LEU A 4 -21.78 12.27 8.64
CA LEU A 4 -21.73 11.00 7.90
C LEU A 4 -21.52 9.86 8.90
N SER A 5 -22.31 8.79 8.75
CA SER A 5 -22.18 7.63 9.64
C SER A 5 -20.80 6.98 9.46
N LEU A 6 -20.23 6.44 10.54
CA LEU A 6 -18.92 5.77 10.49
C LEU A 6 -18.90 4.66 9.42
N LYS A 7 -20.01 3.94 9.27
CA LYS A 7 -20.20 2.93 8.23
C LYS A 7 -20.07 3.53 6.83
N ALA A 8 -20.69 4.68 6.57
CA ALA A 8 -20.61 5.35 5.28
C ALA A 8 -19.17 5.80 4.97
N LEU A 9 -18.44 6.29 5.98
CA LEU A 9 -17.03 6.67 5.82
C LEU A 9 -16.12 5.46 5.59
N ALA A 10 -16.33 4.35 6.31
CA ALA A 10 -15.55 3.13 6.15
C ALA A 10 -15.77 2.44 4.79
N LEU A 11 -16.99 2.54 4.23
CA LEU A 11 -17.34 1.98 2.93
C LEU A 11 -17.05 2.93 1.76
N ALA A 12 -16.64 4.17 2.03
CA ALA A 12 -16.39 5.14 0.97
C ALA A 12 -15.26 4.68 0.05
N PRO A 13 -15.31 5.01 -1.25
CA PRO A 13 -14.24 4.69 -2.17
C PRO A 13 -12.89 5.20 -1.69
N MET A 14 -11.90 4.30 -1.67
CA MET A 14 -10.54 4.56 -1.20
C MET A 14 -10.40 4.86 0.31
N ALA A 15 -11.43 4.63 1.13
CA ALA A 15 -11.35 4.82 2.58
C ALA A 15 -10.31 3.93 3.27
N GLY A 16 -10.00 2.78 2.67
CA GLY A 16 -8.94 1.88 3.12
C GLY A 16 -7.51 2.33 2.79
N PHE A 17 -7.33 3.53 2.22
CA PHE A 17 -6.01 4.03 1.81
C PHE A 17 -5.80 5.47 2.28
N ARG A 18 -4.59 5.74 2.80
CA ARG A 18 -4.09 7.11 2.90
C ARG A 18 -3.82 7.64 1.50
N LYS A 19 -4.38 8.81 1.18
CA LYS A 19 -4.27 9.44 -0.13
C LYS A 19 -4.02 10.95 -0.02
N LYS A 20 -3.36 11.51 -1.04
CA LYS A 20 -3.12 12.94 -1.23
C LYS A 20 -3.38 13.33 -2.68
N GLU A 21 -3.96 14.50 -2.88
CA GLU A 21 -4.07 15.11 -4.21
C GLU A 21 -2.81 15.92 -4.49
N VAL A 22 -2.22 15.72 -5.66
CA VAL A 22 -1.01 16.42 -6.10
C VAL A 22 -1.25 16.92 -7.52
N THR A 23 -0.86 18.17 -7.76
CA THR A 23 -0.83 18.75 -9.11
C THR A 23 0.54 18.47 -9.70
N VAL A 24 0.60 17.90 -10.91
CA VAL A 24 1.86 17.56 -11.60
C VAL A 24 2.05 18.55 -12.76
N PRO A 25 2.92 19.57 -12.60
CA PRO A 25 3.15 20.59 -13.61
C PRO A 25 3.58 20.05 -14.97
N GLU A 26 4.39 18.99 -14.96
CA GLU A 26 4.96 18.35 -16.15
C GLU A 26 3.91 17.64 -17.00
N TRP A 27 2.72 17.40 -16.46
CA TRP A 27 1.59 16.77 -17.13
C TRP A 27 0.46 17.77 -17.37
N ASP A 28 0.81 18.96 -17.86
CA ASP A 28 -0.15 20.06 -18.09
C ASP A 28 -0.96 20.39 -16.81
N ASN A 29 -0.24 20.48 -15.68
CA ASN A 29 -0.85 20.72 -14.36
C ASN A 29 -1.97 19.72 -13.99
N ALA A 30 -1.88 18.47 -14.46
CA ALA A 30 -2.88 17.45 -14.13
C ALA A 30 -2.97 17.21 -12.61
N LYS A 31 -4.21 17.12 -12.10
CA LYS A 31 -4.47 16.72 -10.73
C LYS A 31 -4.57 15.20 -10.63
N VAL A 32 -3.68 14.61 -9.84
CA VAL A 32 -3.63 13.17 -9.61
C VAL A 32 -3.79 12.84 -8.13
N ILE A 33 -4.34 11.67 -7.85
CA ILE A 33 -4.47 11.16 -6.48
C ILE A 33 -3.38 10.12 -6.25
N ILE A 34 -2.44 10.43 -5.36
CA ILE A 34 -1.41 9.49 -4.91
C ILE A 34 -1.94 8.78 -3.65
N ARG A 35 -1.93 7.46 -3.67
CA ARG A 35 -2.33 6.62 -2.53
C ARG A 35 -1.21 5.70 -2.09
N GLU A 36 -1.28 5.22 -0.84
CA GLU A 36 -0.37 4.18 -0.38
C GLU A 36 -0.50 2.89 -1.23
N PRO A 37 0.60 2.13 -1.38
CA PRO A 37 0.56 0.87 -2.10
C PRO A 37 -0.36 -0.13 -1.39
N SER A 38 -1.13 -0.88 -2.17
CA SER A 38 -1.95 -1.97 -1.62
C SER A 38 -1.06 -3.12 -1.12
N ALA A 39 -1.61 -3.97 -0.24
CA ALA A 39 -0.93 -5.18 0.21
C ALA A 39 -0.42 -6.05 -0.97
N GLU A 40 -1.22 -6.19 -2.02
CA GLU A 40 -0.82 -6.93 -3.23
C GLU A 40 0.36 -6.27 -3.95
N ALA A 41 0.33 -4.94 -4.09
CA ALA A 41 1.44 -4.19 -4.68
C ALA A 41 2.73 -4.35 -3.87
N TRP A 42 2.63 -4.35 -2.53
CA TRP A 42 3.76 -4.64 -1.63
C TRP A 42 4.29 -6.06 -1.80
N ILE A 43 3.42 -7.07 -1.92
CA ILE A 43 3.83 -8.46 -2.15
C ILE A 43 4.59 -8.58 -3.48
N ARG A 44 4.07 -7.98 -4.55
CA ARG A 44 4.74 -7.96 -5.86
C ARG A 44 6.09 -7.25 -5.78
N TRP A 45 6.15 -6.09 -5.12
CA TRP A 45 7.41 -5.37 -4.92
C TRP A 45 8.43 -6.19 -4.14
N GLN A 46 8.00 -6.88 -3.07
CA GLN A 46 8.88 -7.75 -2.30
C GLN A 46 9.48 -8.85 -3.18
N GLY A 47 8.69 -9.48 -4.06
CA GLY A 47 9.18 -10.47 -5.00
C GLY A 47 10.27 -9.94 -5.95
N ILE A 48 10.19 -8.66 -6.35
CA ILE A 48 11.19 -8.01 -7.20
C ILE A 48 12.43 -7.63 -6.38
N ALA A 49 12.24 -6.96 -5.24
CA ALA A 49 13.32 -6.52 -4.37
C ALA A 49 14.16 -7.69 -3.82
N SER A 50 13.52 -8.80 -3.45
CA SER A 50 14.18 -10.01 -2.96
C SER A 50 15.04 -10.71 -4.01
N ARG A 51 14.74 -10.57 -5.31
CA ARG A 51 15.55 -11.17 -6.39
C ARG A 51 16.90 -10.49 -6.55
N ASN A 52 16.98 -9.21 -6.20
CA ASN A 52 18.21 -8.41 -6.30
C ASN A 52 19.01 -8.36 -5.00
N HIS A 53 18.56 -9.03 -3.93
CA HIS A 53 19.26 -9.08 -2.65
C HIS A 53 19.73 -10.52 -2.32
N PRO A 54 21.04 -10.81 -2.38
CA PRO A 54 21.56 -12.19 -2.27
C PRO A 54 21.27 -12.89 -0.94
N ASN A 55 20.78 -12.17 0.09
CA ASN A 55 20.53 -12.72 1.43
C ASN A 55 19.06 -12.62 1.92
N TYR A 56 18.07 -12.32 1.06
CA TYR A 56 16.69 -12.12 1.54
C TYR A 56 15.98 -13.39 2.03
N ARG A 57 16.49 -14.60 1.73
CA ARG A 57 15.89 -15.87 2.19
C ARG A 57 16.14 -16.21 3.67
N LYS A 58 16.99 -15.46 4.39
CA LYS A 58 17.38 -15.79 5.76
C LYS A 58 16.49 -15.11 6.81
N GLY A 59 15.18 -15.40 6.80
CA GLY A 59 14.26 -14.76 7.76
C GLY A 59 12.85 -15.32 7.90
N ARG A 60 12.47 -16.35 7.12
CA ARG A 60 11.18 -17.03 7.31
C ARG A 60 11.37 -18.54 7.36
N SER A 61 12.07 -19.00 8.38
CA SER A 61 11.81 -20.33 8.93
C SER A 61 10.94 -20.12 10.15
N PRO A 62 9.69 -20.63 10.21
CA PRO A 62 9.04 -20.82 11.49
C PRO A 62 9.98 -21.74 12.27
N ARG A 63 10.56 -21.26 13.36
CA ARG A 63 11.25 -22.16 14.29
C ARG A 63 10.18 -23.12 14.81
N ARG A 64 10.05 -24.28 14.17
CA ARG A 64 9.44 -25.45 14.82
C ARG A 64 10.38 -25.75 15.98
N HIS A 65 9.99 -25.33 17.18
CA HIS A 65 10.54 -25.93 18.39
C HIS A 65 10.22 -27.41 18.31
N GLN A 66 11.22 -28.21 17.97
CA GLN A 66 11.17 -29.64 18.20
C GLN A 66 11.89 -29.87 19.53
N ASN A 67 11.13 -30.53 20.39
CA ASN A 67 11.34 -30.92 21.79
C ASN A 67 12.75 -31.41 22.12
#